data_AF-A0A354HZ07-F1
#
_entry.id   AF-A0A354HZ07-F1
#
_cell.length_a   1.000
_cell.length_b   1.000
_cell.length_c   1.000
_cell.angle_alpha   90.00
_cell.angle_beta   90.00
_cell.angle_gamma   90.00
#
_symmetry.space_group_name_H-M   'P 1'
#
loop_
_entity.id
_entity.type
_entity.pdbx_description
1 polymer ?
#
loop_
_entity_poly.entity_id
_entity_poly.type
_entity_poly.pdbx_seq_one_letter_code
_entity_poly.pdbx_strand_id
1 'polypeptide(L)'
;FIGQQYKYYYAAFIAVNGEYTWGDTKSFTTPDDDFVDLGLSVNWASCNVGGKVESDTGIYFAWGETSGKGSYSWDNYFDSPYDGDGTWAGCRQVTDDISGGSRDAAAAVMGGSWRLPSQDEMKELLDKCDWEWTSIKGVSGFKVKSRINGNSIFLPAAGNFDGTSVSNQGSYGAYWTGTVRPSSDHSTAGNLYFVKSVKSTQWGNRYLGRVIRAVCPR
;
A
#
# COMPACT_ATOMS: atom_id res chain seq x y z
N PHE A 1 4.45 -14.66 1.39
CA PHE A 1 3.36 -15.66 1.46
C PHE A 1 2.27 -15.16 0.53
N ILE A 2 1.99 -15.93 -0.53
CA ILE A 2 1.07 -15.59 -1.63
C ILE A 2 -0.36 -15.78 -1.12
N GLY A 3 -1.27 -14.82 -1.36
CA GLY A 3 -2.70 -14.99 -1.09
C GLY A 3 -3.18 -16.28 -1.74
N GLN A 4 -3.77 -17.17 -0.95
CA GLN A 4 -4.15 -18.48 -1.43
C GLN A 4 -5.64 -18.42 -1.77
N GLN A 5 -5.96 -18.56 -3.06
CA GLN A 5 -7.31 -18.82 -3.51
C GLN A 5 -7.76 -20.20 -2.98
N TYR A 6 -8.71 -20.22 -2.05
CA TYR A 6 -9.25 -21.47 -1.51
C TYR A 6 -10.50 -21.88 -2.27
N LYS A 7 -10.47 -23.10 -2.82
CA LYS A 7 -11.64 -23.77 -3.39
C LYS A 7 -12.30 -24.61 -2.33
N TYR A 8 -13.54 -24.26 -1.97
CA TYR A 8 -14.33 -24.96 -0.97
C TYR A 8 -15.30 -25.92 -1.64
N TYR A 9 -15.50 -27.09 -1.02
CA TYR A 9 -16.45 -28.10 -1.45
C TYR A 9 -17.48 -28.30 -0.34
N TYR A 10 -18.75 -28.37 -0.71
CA TYR A 10 -19.84 -28.63 0.23
C TYR A 10 -20.90 -29.51 -0.41
N ALA A 11 -21.53 -30.36 0.39
CA ALA A 11 -22.66 -31.17 0.00
C ALA A 11 -23.68 -31.19 1.14
N ALA A 12 -24.96 -31.10 0.83
CA ALA A 12 -26.00 -31.37 1.80
C ALA A 12 -26.04 -32.89 2.08
N PHE A 13 -26.38 -33.30 3.29
CA PHE A 13 -26.64 -34.71 3.60
C PHE A 13 -27.90 -34.87 4.44
N ILE A 14 -28.48 -36.06 4.38
CA ILE A 14 -29.57 -36.51 5.25
C ILE A 14 -29.04 -37.69 6.06
N ALA A 15 -29.31 -37.70 7.37
CA ALA A 15 -29.02 -38.83 8.23
C ALA A 15 -30.32 -39.47 8.74
N VAL A 16 -30.51 -40.76 8.49
CA VAL A 16 -31.67 -41.54 8.97
C VAL A 16 -31.16 -42.84 9.60
N ASN A 17 -31.55 -43.13 10.84
CA ASN A 17 -31.17 -44.34 11.56
C ASN A 17 -29.65 -44.61 11.63
N GLY A 18 -28.83 -43.57 11.61
CA GLY A 18 -27.37 -43.68 11.65
C GLY A 18 -26.70 -43.87 10.27
N GLU A 19 -27.48 -43.96 9.19
CA GLU A 19 -26.99 -43.96 7.82
C GLU A 19 -27.03 -42.56 7.22
N TYR A 20 -26.03 -42.23 6.40
CA TYR A 20 -25.86 -40.91 5.79
C TYR A 20 -26.00 -41.00 4.26
N THR A 21 -26.88 -40.19 3.69
CA THR A 21 -27.00 -40.00 2.23
C THR A 21 -26.60 -38.59 1.88
N TRP A 22 -25.59 -38.44 1.02
CA TRP A 22 -25.09 -37.16 0.54
C TRP A 22 -25.79 -36.75 -0.77
N GLY A 23 -26.13 -35.48 -0.89
CA GLY A 23 -26.57 -34.86 -2.14
C GLY A 23 -25.39 -34.40 -3.00
N ASP A 24 -25.69 -33.65 -4.06
CA ASP A 24 -24.67 -33.17 -4.99
C ASP A 24 -23.59 -32.33 -4.30
N THR A 25 -22.33 -32.65 -4.60
CA THR A 25 -21.20 -31.81 -4.19
C THR A 25 -21.16 -30.55 -5.04
N LYS A 26 -21.26 -29.41 -4.40
CA LYS A 26 -21.10 -28.08 -4.98
C LYS A 26 -19.78 -27.47 -4.52
N SER A 27 -19.29 -26.50 -5.27
CA SER A 27 -18.07 -25.76 -4.89
C SER A 27 -18.24 -24.27 -5.12
N PHE A 28 -17.52 -23.48 -4.35
CA PHE A 28 -17.28 -22.07 -4.62
C PHE A 28 -15.81 -21.75 -4.33
N THR A 29 -15.35 -20.63 -4.90
CA THR A 29 -14.00 -20.13 -4.68
C THR A 29 -14.11 -18.79 -3.98
N THR A 30 -13.31 -18.53 -2.95
CA THR A 30 -13.20 -17.16 -2.41
C THR A 30 -12.46 -16.29 -3.42
N PRO A 31 -12.81 -14.99 -3.57
CA PRO A 31 -11.98 -14.06 -4.30
C PRO A 31 -10.54 -14.13 -3.79
N ASP A 32 -9.57 -13.80 -4.65
CA ASP A 32 -8.28 -13.35 -4.12
C ASP A 32 -8.58 -12.06 -3.34
N ASP A 33 -8.68 -12.17 -2.01
CA ASP A 33 -8.91 -11.03 -1.11
C ASP A 33 -7.74 -10.02 -1.15
N ASP A 34 -6.73 -10.27 -1.98
CA ASP A 34 -5.54 -9.44 -2.14
C ASP A 34 -5.85 -8.12 -2.87
N PHE A 35 -6.91 -8.02 -3.69
CA PHE A 35 -7.21 -6.80 -4.45
C PHE A 35 -8.68 -6.36 -4.46
N VAL A 36 -8.87 -5.06 -4.69
CA VAL A 36 -10.16 -4.38 -4.86
C VAL A 36 -10.13 -3.66 -6.21
N ASP A 37 -11.00 -4.08 -7.13
CA ASP A 37 -11.24 -3.36 -8.38
C ASP A 37 -12.11 -2.12 -8.07
N LEU A 38 -11.51 -0.94 -8.09
CA LEU A 38 -12.21 0.35 -7.93
C LEU A 38 -12.77 0.88 -9.27
N GLY A 39 -12.67 0.13 -10.37
CA GLY A 39 -13.03 0.56 -11.71
C GLY A 39 -12.05 1.60 -12.30
N LEU A 40 -10.89 1.76 -11.67
CA LEU A 40 -9.81 2.68 -12.05
C LEU A 40 -8.87 2.01 -13.07
N SER A 41 -7.71 2.63 -13.34
CA SER A 41 -6.68 2.08 -14.23
C SER A 41 -5.99 0.82 -13.69
N VAL A 42 -5.99 0.61 -12.37
CA VAL A 42 -5.36 -0.53 -11.67
C VAL A 42 -6.25 -1.10 -10.58
N ASN A 43 -5.95 -2.35 -10.19
CA ASN A 43 -6.51 -2.97 -8.99
C ASN A 43 -5.70 -2.54 -7.76
N TRP A 44 -6.38 -2.25 -6.65
CA TRP A 44 -5.75 -1.76 -5.41
C TRP A 44 -5.70 -2.84 -4.34
N ALA A 45 -4.62 -2.94 -3.58
CA ALA A 45 -4.53 -3.90 -2.49
C ALA A 45 -5.58 -3.64 -1.38
N SER A 46 -6.16 -4.70 -0.82
CA SER A 46 -7.18 -4.59 0.24
C SER A 46 -6.61 -4.08 1.58
N CYS A 47 -5.31 -4.29 1.84
CA CYS A 47 -4.58 -3.78 3.00
C CYS A 47 -3.21 -3.17 2.60
N ASN A 48 -2.54 -2.49 3.53
CA ASN A 48 -1.19 -1.97 3.31
C ASN A 48 -0.20 -3.13 3.17
N VAL A 49 0.93 -2.90 2.48
CA VAL A 49 2.01 -3.89 2.38
C VAL A 49 2.43 -4.34 3.79
N GLY A 50 2.40 -5.66 4.04
CA GLY A 50 2.68 -6.27 5.34
C GLY A 50 1.50 -6.30 6.33
N GLY A 51 0.35 -5.73 5.96
CA GLY A 51 -0.91 -5.86 6.69
C GLY A 51 -1.64 -7.17 6.36
N LYS A 52 -2.65 -7.50 7.17
CA LYS A 52 -3.56 -8.65 7.00
C LYS A 52 -5.02 -8.22 6.90
N VAL A 53 -5.35 -7.03 7.38
CA VAL A 53 -6.69 -6.44 7.27
C VAL A 53 -6.59 -4.97 6.87
N GLU A 54 -7.68 -4.39 6.36
CA GLU A 54 -7.73 -3.03 5.82
C GLU A 54 -7.27 -1.93 6.81
N SER A 55 -7.47 -2.17 8.11
CA SER A 55 -7.10 -1.26 9.20
C SER A 55 -5.64 -1.38 9.64
N ASP A 56 -4.91 -2.39 9.18
CA ASP A 56 -3.52 -2.58 9.58
C ASP A 56 -2.63 -1.47 9.00
N THR A 57 -1.76 -0.93 9.85
CA THR A 57 -0.74 0.04 9.44
C THR A 57 0.15 -0.50 8.33
N GLY A 58 0.50 -1.79 8.39
CA GLY A 58 1.50 -2.39 7.51
C GLY A 58 2.93 -2.01 7.93
N ILE A 59 3.86 -2.16 7.00
CA ILE A 59 5.28 -1.87 7.20
C ILE A 59 5.59 -0.47 6.65
N TYR A 60 6.42 0.28 7.38
CA TYR A 60 7.02 1.51 6.87
C TYR A 60 8.26 1.17 6.06
N PHE A 61 8.46 1.88 4.95
CA PHE A 61 9.63 1.75 4.10
C PHE A 61 10.19 3.14 3.78
N ALA A 62 11.53 3.25 3.72
CA ALA A 62 12.14 4.34 2.98
C ALA A 62 11.95 4.06 1.48
N TRP A 63 11.85 5.12 0.67
CA TRP A 63 11.61 4.96 -0.75
C TRP A 63 12.76 4.20 -1.43
N GLY A 64 12.48 3.12 -2.14
CA GLY A 64 13.51 2.28 -2.78
C GLY A 64 14.13 1.20 -1.87
N GLU A 65 13.77 1.15 -0.59
CA GLU A 65 14.17 0.07 0.32
C GLU A 65 13.07 -0.98 0.44
N THR A 66 13.45 -2.26 0.37
CA THR A 66 12.52 -3.40 0.32
C THR A 66 12.29 -4.07 1.67
N SER A 67 12.77 -3.48 2.76
CA SER A 67 12.61 -3.97 4.13
C SER A 67 12.44 -2.79 5.08
N GLY A 68 11.61 -2.98 6.11
CA GLY A 68 11.42 -1.98 7.14
C GLY A 68 12.64 -1.87 8.06
N LYS A 69 12.79 -0.70 8.69
CA LYS A 69 13.88 -0.38 9.64
C LYS A 69 13.31 0.12 10.98
N GLY A 70 14.14 0.03 12.02
CA GLY A 70 13.85 0.60 13.34
C GLY A 70 14.10 2.11 13.44
N SER A 71 14.78 2.70 12.45
CA SER A 71 14.95 4.14 12.32
C SER A 71 15.06 4.59 10.86
N TYR A 72 14.75 5.85 10.60
CA TYR A 72 14.75 6.45 9.27
C TYR A 72 15.46 7.80 9.30
N SER A 73 16.62 7.89 8.66
CA SER A 73 17.39 9.13 8.51
C SER A 73 18.20 9.08 7.22
N TRP A 74 18.75 10.22 6.80
CA TRP A 74 19.70 10.23 5.68
C TRP A 74 20.96 9.39 5.95
N ASP A 75 21.38 9.26 7.20
CA ASP A 75 22.58 8.50 7.57
C ASP A 75 22.42 6.99 7.31
N ASN A 76 21.19 6.47 7.35
CA ASN A 76 20.92 5.04 7.16
C ASN A 76 20.12 4.74 5.88
N TYR A 77 19.96 5.73 5.01
CA TYR A 77 19.30 5.59 3.73
C TYR A 77 20.31 5.15 2.66
N PHE A 78 19.98 4.09 1.91
CA PHE A 78 20.93 3.45 0.97
C PHE A 78 21.48 4.38 -0.13
N ASP A 79 20.68 5.37 -0.54
CA ASP A 79 21.02 6.37 -1.57
C ASP A 79 21.10 7.76 -0.92
N SER A 80 21.82 7.86 0.20
CA SER A 80 22.02 9.11 0.94
C SER A 80 22.49 10.25 0.02
N PRO A 81 21.95 11.47 0.17
CA PRO A 81 22.31 12.60 -0.67
C PRO A 81 23.64 13.24 -0.28
N TYR A 82 24.33 12.73 0.74
CA TYR A 82 25.61 13.25 1.20
C TYR A 82 26.77 12.45 0.58
N ASP A 83 27.80 13.15 0.10
CA ASP A 83 29.04 12.52 -0.34
C ASP A 83 29.96 12.18 0.85
N GLY A 84 31.16 11.66 0.55
CA GLY A 84 32.14 11.25 1.56
C GLY A 84 32.66 12.38 2.45
N ASP A 85 32.50 13.64 2.02
CA ASP A 85 32.88 14.83 2.78
C ASP A 85 31.69 15.42 3.55
N GLY A 86 30.51 14.79 3.49
CA GLY A 86 29.28 15.26 4.13
C GLY A 86 28.60 16.42 3.37
N THR A 87 28.96 16.65 2.10
CA THR A 87 28.35 17.70 1.28
C THR A 87 27.12 17.17 0.56
N TRP A 88 26.08 18.02 0.44
CA TRP A 88 24.87 17.66 -0.30
C TRP A 88 25.14 17.53 -1.80
N ALA A 89 25.08 16.30 -2.28
CA ALA A 89 25.34 15.86 -3.64
C ALA A 89 24.05 15.38 -4.35
N GLY A 90 22.99 15.09 -3.60
CA GLY A 90 21.75 14.50 -4.09
C GLY A 90 21.81 12.97 -4.16
N CYS A 91 20.63 12.35 -4.21
CA CYS A 91 20.47 10.91 -4.42
C CYS A 91 20.77 10.59 -5.89
N ARG A 92 21.67 9.64 -6.15
CA ARG A 92 22.21 9.38 -7.50
C ARG A 92 22.15 7.93 -7.92
N GLN A 93 21.88 7.00 -7.00
CA GLN A 93 21.76 5.59 -7.34
C GLN A 93 20.43 5.26 -8.01
N VAL A 94 19.35 5.97 -7.65
CA VAL A 94 18.02 5.75 -8.23
C VAL A 94 17.42 7.08 -8.70
N THR A 95 17.38 7.27 -10.01
CA THR A 95 16.93 8.53 -10.66
C THR A 95 15.62 8.40 -11.42
N ASP A 96 15.07 7.19 -11.50
CA ASP A 96 13.90 6.86 -12.30
C ASP A 96 12.82 6.13 -11.47
N ASP A 97 11.67 5.88 -12.10
CA ASP A 97 10.54 5.18 -11.46
C ASP A 97 10.95 3.76 -11.03
N ILE A 98 10.56 3.38 -9.82
CA ILE A 98 10.93 2.09 -9.22
C ILE A 98 9.82 1.05 -9.29
N SER A 99 8.62 1.38 -9.79
CA SER A 99 7.44 0.52 -9.70
C SER A 99 7.66 -0.81 -10.44
N GLY A 100 7.47 -1.92 -9.75
CA GLY A 100 7.69 -3.28 -10.24
C GLY A 100 9.17 -3.68 -10.37
N GLY A 101 10.11 -2.78 -10.06
CA GLY A 101 11.54 -3.03 -10.12
C GLY A 101 12.10 -3.67 -8.84
N SER A 102 13.41 -3.91 -8.83
CA SER A 102 14.11 -4.52 -7.67
C SER A 102 14.15 -3.64 -6.41
N ARG A 103 13.82 -2.35 -6.55
CA ARG A 103 13.72 -1.37 -5.45
C ARG A 103 12.28 -1.14 -4.99
N ASP A 104 11.31 -1.86 -5.55
CA ASP A 104 9.91 -1.78 -5.16
C ASP A 104 9.63 -2.67 -3.95
N ALA A 105 9.30 -2.07 -2.82
CA ALA A 105 8.96 -2.80 -1.60
C ALA A 105 7.66 -3.61 -1.72
N ALA A 106 6.66 -3.13 -2.46
CA ALA A 106 5.43 -3.89 -2.69
C ALA A 106 5.73 -5.14 -3.52
N ALA A 107 6.50 -5.01 -4.60
CA ALA A 107 6.91 -6.15 -5.42
C ALA A 107 7.76 -7.15 -4.62
N ALA A 108 8.70 -6.67 -3.81
CA ALA A 108 9.57 -7.52 -3.01
C ALA A 108 8.81 -8.30 -1.92
N VAL A 109 7.83 -7.68 -1.27
CA VAL A 109 7.10 -8.29 -0.14
C VAL A 109 5.91 -9.13 -0.59
N MET A 110 5.13 -8.64 -1.57
CA MET A 110 3.90 -9.31 -2.02
C MET A 110 4.15 -10.24 -3.21
N GLY A 111 5.17 -9.97 -4.04
CA GLY A 111 5.51 -10.76 -5.21
C GLY A 111 4.51 -10.62 -6.35
N GLY A 112 4.66 -11.46 -7.38
CA GLY A 112 3.76 -11.48 -8.54
C GLY A 112 3.78 -10.16 -9.32
N SER A 113 2.59 -9.63 -9.62
CA SER A 113 2.40 -8.38 -10.36
C SER A 113 2.17 -7.16 -9.46
N TRP A 114 2.32 -7.33 -8.14
CA TRP A 114 2.19 -6.24 -7.17
C TRP A 114 3.34 -5.25 -7.29
N ARG A 115 3.00 -3.97 -7.21
CA ARG A 115 3.96 -2.87 -7.27
C ARG A 115 3.48 -1.65 -6.50
N LEU A 116 4.39 -0.72 -6.26
CA LEU A 116 4.06 0.66 -5.91
C LEU A 116 3.14 1.26 -6.98
N PRO A 117 2.16 2.09 -6.58
CA PRO A 117 1.41 2.90 -7.52
C PRO A 117 2.30 4.00 -8.09
N SER A 118 1.99 4.45 -9.31
CA SER A 118 2.56 5.67 -9.86
C SER A 118 1.92 6.92 -9.22
N GLN A 119 2.52 8.08 -9.43
CA GLN A 119 1.91 9.34 -9.00
C GLN A 119 0.58 9.61 -9.73
N ASP A 120 0.45 9.22 -11.00
CA ASP A 120 -0.77 9.37 -11.78
C ASP A 120 -1.89 8.46 -11.29
N GLU A 121 -1.58 7.23 -10.88
CA GLU A 121 -2.56 6.30 -10.28
C GLU A 121 -3.07 6.81 -8.92
N MET A 122 -2.19 7.38 -8.09
CA MET A 122 -2.60 8.07 -6.86
C MET A 122 -3.47 9.30 -7.16
N LYS A 123 -3.14 10.05 -8.20
CA LYS A 123 -3.95 11.19 -8.64
C LYS A 123 -5.32 10.75 -9.14
N GLU A 124 -5.40 9.65 -9.89
CA GLU A 124 -6.67 9.05 -10.32
C GLU A 124 -7.54 8.66 -9.11
N LEU A 125 -6.95 8.04 -8.08
CA LEU A 125 -7.66 7.70 -6.84
C LEU A 125 -8.25 8.95 -6.16
N LEU A 126 -7.49 10.05 -6.09
CA LEU A 126 -7.95 11.33 -5.55
C LEU A 126 -9.08 11.94 -6.39
N ASP A 127 -8.95 11.88 -7.72
CA ASP A 127 -9.84 12.57 -8.65
C ASP A 127 -11.13 11.78 -8.93
N LYS A 128 -11.13 10.45 -8.76
CA LYS A 128 -12.27 9.58 -9.14
C LYS A 128 -13.03 8.98 -7.96
N CYS A 129 -12.53 9.10 -6.73
CA CYS A 129 -13.19 8.56 -5.54
C CYS A 129 -13.74 9.64 -4.61
N ASP A 130 -14.77 9.28 -3.85
CA ASP A 130 -15.24 10.01 -2.67
C ASP A 130 -14.44 9.57 -1.45
N TRP A 131 -14.07 10.53 -0.59
CA TRP A 131 -13.23 10.31 0.58
C TRP A 131 -13.96 10.73 1.84
N GLU A 132 -14.25 9.76 2.70
CA GLU A 132 -14.93 9.97 3.98
C GLU A 132 -13.98 9.62 5.14
N TRP A 133 -13.71 10.59 6.01
CA TRP A 133 -12.90 10.34 7.21
C TRP A 133 -13.71 9.54 8.23
N THR A 134 -13.21 8.38 8.62
CA THR A 134 -13.92 7.45 9.52
C THR A 134 -12.93 6.69 10.40
N SER A 135 -13.47 5.77 11.22
CA SER A 135 -12.68 4.83 12.01
C SER A 135 -13.16 3.41 11.76
N ILE A 136 -12.23 2.51 11.44
CA ILE A 136 -12.49 1.07 11.31
C ILE A 136 -11.67 0.36 12.40
N LYS A 137 -12.36 -0.40 13.26
CA LYS A 137 -11.74 -1.13 14.39
C LYS A 137 -10.84 -0.23 15.27
N GLY A 138 -11.22 1.03 15.46
CA GLY A 138 -10.47 2.00 16.28
C GLY A 138 -9.32 2.69 15.55
N VAL A 139 -9.05 2.35 14.29
CA VAL A 139 -8.03 3.00 13.45
C VAL A 139 -8.69 4.10 12.62
N SER A 140 -8.25 5.34 12.80
CA SER A 140 -8.72 6.48 12.01
C SER A 140 -8.07 6.49 10.62
N GLY A 141 -8.81 6.95 9.61
CA GLY A 141 -8.33 7.06 8.24
C GLY A 141 -9.44 7.46 7.27
N PHE A 142 -9.18 7.29 5.98
CA PHE A 142 -10.18 7.54 4.95
C PHE A 142 -10.76 6.24 4.40
N LYS A 143 -12.09 6.15 4.38
CA LYS A 143 -12.79 5.24 3.46
C LYS A 143 -12.85 5.92 2.09
N VAL A 144 -12.26 5.27 1.10
CA VAL A 144 -12.12 5.77 -0.27
C VAL A 144 -13.04 4.96 -1.16
N LYS A 145 -14.15 5.56 -1.61
CA LYS A 145 -15.19 4.89 -2.39
C LYS A 145 -15.15 5.34 -3.84
N SER A 146 -15.03 4.41 -4.77
CA SER A 146 -15.06 4.70 -6.19
C SER A 146 -16.42 5.26 -6.62
N ARG A 147 -16.40 6.34 -7.39
CA ARG A 147 -17.60 6.86 -8.08
C ARG A 147 -17.95 6.08 -9.34
N ILE A 148 -17.07 5.19 -9.81
CA ILE A 148 -17.26 4.42 -11.03
C ILE A 148 -18.09 3.16 -10.76
N ASN A 149 -17.70 2.37 -9.77
CA ASN A 149 -18.37 1.09 -9.47
C ASN A 149 -18.86 0.95 -8.03
N GLY A 150 -18.62 1.94 -7.16
CA GLY A 150 -19.08 1.93 -5.77
C GLY A 150 -18.25 1.08 -4.80
N ASN A 151 -17.24 0.35 -5.27
CA ASN A 151 -16.31 -0.39 -4.41
C ASN A 151 -15.45 0.59 -3.58
N SER A 152 -14.89 0.11 -2.47
CA SER A 152 -14.10 0.96 -1.58
C SER A 152 -12.90 0.26 -0.97
N ILE A 153 -11.86 1.04 -0.68
CA ILE A 153 -10.74 0.65 0.18
C ILE A 153 -10.69 1.56 1.43
N PHE A 154 -10.02 1.11 2.49
CA PHE A 154 -9.69 1.95 3.63
C PHE A 154 -8.19 2.26 3.67
N LEU A 155 -7.85 3.53 3.81
CA LEU A 155 -6.48 4.01 3.98
C LEU A 155 -6.29 4.52 5.41
N PRO A 156 -5.63 3.74 6.30
CA PRO A 156 -5.30 4.18 7.64
C PRO A 156 -4.48 5.48 7.66
N ALA A 157 -4.75 6.34 8.64
CA ALA A 157 -3.89 7.47 8.97
C ALA A 157 -2.65 6.95 9.73
N ALA A 158 -1.73 6.31 9.00
CA ALA A 158 -0.58 5.60 9.55
C ALA A 158 0.51 6.51 10.13
N GLY A 159 0.40 7.83 10.05
CA GLY A 159 1.44 8.75 10.50
C GLY A 159 2.66 8.79 9.56
N ASN A 160 3.76 9.33 10.08
CA ASN A 160 5.04 9.47 9.38
C ASN A 160 6.18 9.02 10.30
N PHE A 161 7.02 8.08 9.86
CA PHE A 161 8.16 7.59 10.62
C PHE A 161 9.41 8.40 10.26
N ASP A 162 9.93 9.12 11.24
CA ASP A 162 11.15 9.93 11.14
C ASP A 162 12.03 9.70 12.38
N GLY A 163 13.34 9.55 12.19
CA GLY A 163 14.27 9.17 13.23
C GLY A 163 13.88 7.81 13.82
N THR A 164 13.59 7.76 15.12
CA THR A 164 13.26 6.53 15.86
C THR A 164 11.78 6.42 16.25
N SER A 165 10.91 7.28 15.73
CA SER A 165 9.51 7.31 16.14
C SER A 165 8.53 7.56 15.00
N VAL A 166 7.29 7.09 15.18
CA VAL A 166 6.18 7.44 14.30
C VAL A 166 5.40 8.59 14.91
N SER A 167 5.24 9.65 14.13
CA SER A 167 4.44 10.83 14.49
C SER A 167 3.06 10.80 13.84
N ASN A 168 2.08 11.46 14.46
CA ASN A 168 0.76 11.74 13.87
C ASN A 168 -0.08 10.51 13.46
N GLN A 169 0.14 9.36 14.09
CA GLN A 169 -0.75 8.21 13.92
C GLN A 169 -2.19 8.59 14.28
N GLY A 170 -3.14 8.18 13.45
CA GLY A 170 -4.55 8.48 13.60
C GLY A 170 -5.00 9.86 13.11
N SER A 171 -4.09 10.72 12.66
CA SER A 171 -4.44 12.07 12.15
C SER A 171 -3.83 12.40 10.78
N TYR A 172 -2.76 11.70 10.40
CA TYR A 172 -1.97 11.92 9.18
C TYR A 172 -1.79 10.61 8.43
N GLY A 173 -1.90 10.61 7.11
CA GLY A 173 -1.52 9.48 6.25
C GLY A 173 -0.51 9.91 5.21
N ALA A 174 0.56 9.11 5.03
CA ALA A 174 1.46 9.25 3.90
C ALA A 174 1.79 7.90 3.28
N TYR A 175 1.67 7.83 1.95
CA TYR A 175 1.77 6.61 1.16
C TYR A 175 2.72 6.82 -0.01
N TRP A 176 3.76 6.00 -0.10
CA TRP A 176 4.71 6.12 -1.21
C TRP A 176 4.10 5.77 -2.57
N THR A 177 4.57 6.48 -3.61
CA THR A 177 4.46 6.06 -5.01
C THR A 177 5.84 5.63 -5.51
N GLY A 178 5.90 4.94 -6.65
CA GLY A 178 7.15 4.56 -7.29
C GLY A 178 7.84 5.71 -8.04
N THR A 179 7.22 6.89 -8.07
CA THR A 179 7.66 8.02 -8.90
C THR A 179 8.66 8.91 -8.17
N VAL A 180 9.87 9.00 -8.71
CA VAL A 180 10.91 9.98 -8.34
C VAL A 180 10.46 11.42 -8.65
N ARG A 181 10.82 12.39 -7.80
CA ARG A 181 10.71 13.80 -8.19
C ARG A 181 11.71 14.13 -9.31
N PRO A 182 11.27 14.75 -10.42
CA PRO A 182 12.19 15.24 -11.45
C PRO A 182 12.91 16.51 -10.95
N SER A 183 13.92 16.34 -10.09
CA SER A 183 14.80 17.39 -9.58
C SER A 183 16.26 16.98 -9.77
N SER A 184 17.16 17.96 -9.86
CA SER A 184 18.59 17.71 -10.09
C SER A 184 19.25 16.85 -9.00
N ASP A 185 18.71 16.87 -7.78
CA ASP A 185 19.24 16.13 -6.64
C ASP A 185 18.49 14.82 -6.35
N HIS A 186 17.36 14.56 -7.02
CA HIS A 186 16.48 13.40 -6.79
C HIS A 186 16.24 13.08 -5.31
N SER A 187 16.25 14.04 -4.39
CA SER A 187 16.21 13.75 -2.93
C SER A 187 14.80 13.44 -2.42
N THR A 188 13.80 13.55 -3.28
CA THR A 188 12.40 13.37 -2.92
C THR A 188 11.68 12.44 -3.90
N ALA A 189 10.59 11.86 -3.44
CA ALA A 189 9.72 10.98 -4.22
C ALA A 189 8.25 11.31 -3.98
N GLY A 190 7.42 10.88 -4.92
CA GLY A 190 5.98 11.09 -4.93
C GLY A 190 5.31 10.32 -3.79
N ASN A 191 4.35 10.96 -3.16
CA ASN A 191 3.51 10.32 -2.15
C ASN A 191 2.09 10.88 -2.21
N LEU A 192 1.13 10.07 -1.78
CA LEU A 192 -0.15 10.57 -1.31
C LEU A 192 0.04 11.05 0.13
N TYR A 193 -0.43 12.26 0.41
CA TYR A 193 -0.55 12.84 1.74
C TYR A 193 -2.01 13.11 2.05
N PHE A 194 -2.42 12.87 3.30
CA PHE A 194 -3.68 13.38 3.79
C PHE A 194 -3.69 13.65 5.30
N VAL A 195 -4.58 14.58 5.68
CA VAL A 195 -5.17 14.78 7.00
C VAL A 195 -6.68 14.89 6.82
N LYS A 196 -7.47 14.94 7.89
CA LYS A 196 -8.94 14.99 7.79
C LYS A 196 -9.47 16.08 6.84
N SER A 197 -8.83 17.25 6.80
CA SER A 197 -9.27 18.40 5.98
C SER A 197 -8.64 18.48 4.59
N VAL A 198 -7.54 17.76 4.32
CA VAL A 198 -6.73 17.94 3.11
C VAL A 198 -6.22 16.60 2.62
N LYS A 199 -6.26 16.39 1.31
CA LYS A 199 -5.65 15.25 0.63
C LYS A 199 -5.03 15.70 -0.69
N SER A 200 -3.80 15.29 -0.97
CA SER A 200 -3.10 15.64 -2.21
C SER A 200 -1.93 14.71 -2.47
N THR A 201 -1.45 14.67 -3.71
CA THR A 201 -0.11 14.17 -4.01
C THR A 201 0.94 15.21 -3.66
N GLN A 202 2.06 14.79 -3.08
CA GLN A 202 3.18 15.64 -2.68
C GLN A 202 4.52 14.99 -3.00
N TRP A 203 5.60 15.73 -2.75
CA TRP A 203 6.97 15.23 -2.74
C TRP A 203 7.46 15.12 -1.30
N GLY A 204 8.13 14.02 -0.93
CA GLY A 204 8.67 13.82 0.41
C GLY A 204 10.09 13.27 0.37
N ASN A 205 10.87 13.54 1.42
CA ASN A 205 12.24 13.05 1.53
C ASN A 205 12.26 11.52 1.51
N ARG A 206 13.11 10.95 0.67
CA ARG A 206 13.12 9.51 0.40
C ARG A 206 13.48 8.64 1.60
N TYR A 207 14.24 9.18 2.56
CA TYR A 207 14.56 8.43 3.78
C TYR A 207 13.36 8.22 4.69
N LEU A 208 12.28 9.00 4.58
CA LEU A 208 11.15 8.92 5.52
C LEU A 208 10.47 7.55 5.42
N GLY A 209 10.20 6.96 6.57
CA GLY A 209 9.44 5.71 6.63
C GLY A 209 7.96 6.00 6.40
N ARG A 210 7.42 5.47 5.29
CA ARG A 210 6.00 5.60 4.95
C ARG A 210 5.44 4.26 4.49
N VAL A 211 4.13 4.12 4.64
CA VAL A 211 3.41 2.90 4.28
C VAL A 211 3.15 2.86 2.78
N ILE A 212 2.75 1.69 2.27
CA ILE A 212 2.44 1.49 0.85
C ILE A 212 1.09 0.81 0.73
N ARG A 213 0.26 1.34 -0.17
CA ARG A 213 -0.94 0.67 -0.67
C ARG A 213 -0.64 0.22 -2.09
N ALA A 214 -0.31 -1.06 -2.25
CA ALA A 214 0.14 -1.63 -3.51
C ALA A 214 -0.97 -1.66 -4.56
N VAL A 215 -0.57 -1.76 -5.82
CA VAL A 215 -1.47 -1.94 -6.96
C VAL A 215 -0.97 -3.08 -7.85
N CYS A 216 -1.87 -3.64 -8.65
CA CYS A 216 -1.54 -4.61 -9.69
C CYS A 216 -2.35 -4.34 -10.97
N PRO A 217 -1.91 -4.86 -12.13
CA PRO A 217 -2.69 -4.78 -13.36
C PRO A 217 -4.10 -5.37 -13.22
N ARG A 218 -5.01 -4.90 -14.07
CA ARG A 218 -6.36 -5.44 -14.19
C ARG A 218 -6.40 -6.76 -14.92
#